data_AF-A0A2R7NVP8-F1
#
_entry.id   AF-A0A2R7NVP8-F1
#
_cell.length_a   1.000
_cell.length_b   1.000
_cell.length_c   1.000
_cell.angle_alpha   90.00
_cell.angle_beta   90.00
_cell.angle_gamma   90.00
#
_symmetry.space_group_name_H-M   'P 1'
#
loop_
_entity.id
_entity.type
_entity.pdbx_description
1 polymer ?
#
loop_
_entity_poly.entity_id
_entity_poly.type
_entity_poly.pdbx_seq_one_letter_code
_entity_poly.pdbx_strand_id
1 'polypeptide(L)'
;MIVKIMEPAGSNFPGVQYNDKKIDDGKGELMVMKNFPSFIDESSSKEDVKNYLASVSKSNKVKKPQFHAAISTKFREHSKEELAKIAEEFMDEMGYGEQPFIAVFHKDTENNHIHIVSTRVDKSTGKKLNDSFEKLKSQKALSKVMDKLYGVNAEQQIDKLLNYQYGSLKQLDLLLERNRFRLSKNKDDEKVFDILKNGVIEKSVTENELVFTTAKNDPRAKQLKAILSKYKSIHSNKVFKVEDRRKQEGKLPDEKHNKDWKPKIEFESQFQHKLRENFGIDIVFHQKDGQRPFGYSVIDHKTGTVYKGSDIIKINELFEFTSETMEKKLFESLKDYNISNEASKEVLLNYLKDQHLEKIPKDFMLFETKKRKDKETFKAVRDDVKEYLKRQSGNEIRIIKSESGAYYAIHSKLHYVGELENLIGEKEYLRFLHPEQNHESLSENKNENLKELSKSINDLMYQFSKSSGGSGKDPAESENKKRRKRKKR
;
A
#
# COMPACT_ATOMS: atom_id res chain seq x y z
N MET A 1 1.12 6.85 2.14
CA MET A 1 0.07 7.82 1.74
C MET A 1 0.66 8.83 0.77
N ILE A 2 -0.13 9.34 -0.17
CA ILE A 2 0.27 10.36 -1.16
C ILE A 2 -0.80 11.44 -1.18
N VAL A 3 -0.39 12.71 -1.19
CA VAL A 3 -1.28 13.84 -1.48
C VAL A 3 -1.00 14.38 -2.88
N LYS A 4 -2.06 14.74 -3.60
CA LYS A 4 -2.00 15.40 -4.90
C LYS A 4 -2.90 16.62 -4.89
N ILE A 5 -2.35 17.78 -5.24
CA ILE A 5 -3.14 18.97 -5.55
C ILE A 5 -3.66 18.86 -6.98
N MET A 6 -4.97 19.00 -7.16
CA MET A 6 -5.63 18.99 -8.46
C MET A 6 -5.39 20.29 -9.22
N GLU A 7 -5.71 20.30 -10.51
CA GLU A 7 -5.51 21.50 -11.31
C GLU A 7 -6.32 22.67 -10.76
N PRO A 8 -5.72 23.87 -10.64
CA PRO A 8 -6.43 25.04 -10.16
C PRO A 8 -7.64 25.34 -11.04
N ALA A 9 -8.81 25.43 -10.42
CA ALA A 9 -10.08 25.68 -11.09
C ALA A 9 -10.65 27.07 -10.77
N GLY A 10 -11.56 27.52 -11.63
CA GLY A 10 -12.25 28.82 -11.52
C GLY A 10 -13.30 28.88 -10.41
N SER A 11 -14.01 30.00 -10.35
CA SER A 11 -15.00 30.34 -9.32
C SER A 11 -16.28 29.49 -9.31
N ASN A 12 -16.42 28.53 -10.24
CA ASN A 12 -17.59 27.64 -10.31
C ASN A 12 -17.41 26.34 -9.48
N PHE A 13 -16.29 26.19 -8.77
CA PHE A 13 -15.98 25.07 -7.89
C PHE A 13 -16.30 23.66 -8.48
N PRO A 14 -15.77 23.30 -9.66
CA PRO A 14 -16.05 22.01 -10.31
C PRO A 14 -15.65 20.79 -9.47
N GLY A 15 -14.77 20.94 -8.48
CA GLY A 15 -14.42 19.87 -7.54
C GLY A 15 -15.63 19.40 -6.71
N VAL A 16 -16.55 20.30 -6.37
CA VAL A 16 -17.80 19.96 -5.67
C VAL A 16 -18.68 19.10 -6.58
N GLN A 17 -18.88 19.52 -7.84
CA GLN A 17 -19.68 18.77 -8.81
C GLN A 17 -19.11 17.38 -9.10
N TYR A 18 -17.77 17.27 -9.18
CA TYR A 18 -17.09 15.99 -9.38
C TYR A 18 -17.37 15.02 -8.22
N ASN A 19 -17.25 15.50 -6.98
CA ASN A 19 -17.47 14.68 -5.79
C ASN A 19 -18.95 14.27 -5.65
N ASP A 20 -19.88 15.18 -5.92
CA ASP A 20 -21.31 14.92 -5.83
C ASP A 20 -21.74 13.79 -6.79
N LYS A 21 -21.25 13.82 -8.02
CA LYS A 21 -21.45 12.72 -8.97
C LYS A 21 -20.95 11.37 -8.43
N LYS A 22 -19.87 11.36 -7.65
CA LYS A 22 -19.35 10.12 -7.04
C LYS A 22 -20.22 9.62 -5.91
N ILE A 23 -20.83 10.53 -5.14
CA ILE A 23 -21.81 10.20 -4.11
C ILE A 23 -23.06 9.61 -4.77
N ASP A 24 -23.60 10.29 -5.79
CA ASP A 24 -24.77 9.83 -6.58
C ASP A 24 -24.55 8.43 -7.18
N ASP A 25 -23.33 8.15 -7.68
CA ASP A 25 -22.93 6.85 -8.23
C ASP A 25 -22.71 5.76 -7.14
N GLY A 26 -22.92 6.05 -5.85
CA GLY A 26 -22.66 5.14 -4.72
C GLY A 26 -21.17 4.84 -4.47
N LYS A 27 -20.30 5.64 -5.09
CA LYS A 27 -18.83 5.47 -5.11
C LYS A 27 -18.10 6.40 -4.15
N GLY A 28 -18.81 7.35 -3.57
CA GLY A 28 -18.29 8.27 -2.58
C GLY A 28 -19.25 8.53 -1.41
N GLU A 29 -18.71 9.15 -0.37
CA GLU A 29 -19.42 9.47 0.86
C GLU A 29 -18.90 10.81 1.39
N LEU A 30 -19.79 11.76 1.69
CA LEU A 30 -19.41 13.00 2.37
C LEU A 30 -19.00 12.65 3.81
N MET A 31 -17.75 12.93 4.15
CA MET A 31 -17.19 12.58 5.46
C MET A 31 -17.07 13.79 6.39
N VAL A 32 -16.78 14.96 5.82
CA VAL A 32 -16.53 16.18 6.59
C VAL A 32 -17.15 17.36 5.86
N MET A 33 -17.89 18.19 6.59
CA MET A 33 -18.25 19.55 6.20
C MET A 33 -17.93 20.49 7.36
N LYS A 34 -17.06 21.47 7.15
CA LYS A 34 -16.63 22.40 8.21
C LYS A 34 -16.62 23.85 7.75
N ASN A 35 -16.79 24.75 8.72
CA ASN A 35 -16.67 26.21 8.55
C ASN A 35 -17.67 26.84 7.58
N PHE A 36 -18.78 26.16 7.34
CA PHE A 36 -19.95 26.70 6.67
C PHE A 36 -20.87 27.43 7.68
N PRO A 37 -21.71 28.38 7.23
CA PRO A 37 -22.74 29.00 8.07
C PRO A 37 -23.76 27.95 8.53
N SER A 38 -24.51 28.20 9.60
CA SER A 38 -25.48 27.22 10.15
C SER A 38 -26.61 26.82 9.21
N PHE A 39 -26.86 27.57 8.14
CA PHE A 39 -27.87 27.24 7.13
C PHE A 39 -27.32 26.36 5.99
N ILE A 40 -26.02 26.04 6.00
CA ILE A 40 -25.40 25.08 5.07
C ILE A 40 -24.80 23.96 5.91
N ASP A 41 -25.42 22.79 5.78
CA ASP A 41 -25.08 21.56 6.51
C ASP A 41 -25.02 20.35 5.56
N GLU A 42 -24.84 19.16 6.13
CA GLU A 42 -24.71 17.90 5.38
C GLU A 42 -25.96 17.54 4.55
N SER A 43 -27.13 18.14 4.85
CA SER A 43 -28.36 17.96 4.08
C SER A 43 -28.51 18.95 2.92
N SER A 44 -27.66 19.98 2.88
CA SER A 44 -27.72 21.04 1.88
C SER A 44 -27.34 20.53 0.48
N SER A 45 -27.90 21.15 -0.55
CA SER A 45 -27.63 20.72 -1.92
C SER A 45 -26.21 21.04 -2.34
N LYS A 46 -25.68 20.29 -3.32
CA LYS A 46 -24.40 20.61 -3.98
C LYS A 46 -24.32 22.04 -4.49
N GLU A 47 -25.44 22.60 -4.94
CA GLU A 47 -25.47 23.96 -5.48
C GLU A 47 -25.36 25.00 -4.36
N ASP A 48 -25.92 24.75 -3.17
CA ASP A 48 -25.77 25.64 -2.00
C ASP A 48 -24.31 25.70 -1.53
N VAL A 49 -23.67 24.53 -1.40
CA VAL A 49 -22.25 24.43 -1.01
C VAL A 49 -21.37 25.16 -2.01
N LYS A 50 -21.59 24.93 -3.31
CA LYS A 50 -20.87 25.58 -4.40
C LYS A 50 -21.09 27.09 -4.41
N ASN A 51 -22.34 27.53 -4.28
CA ASN A 51 -22.70 28.95 -4.27
C ASN A 51 -22.06 29.69 -3.11
N TYR A 52 -22.01 29.07 -1.94
CA TYR A 52 -21.34 29.65 -0.78
C TYR A 52 -19.83 29.75 -0.96
N LEU A 53 -19.17 28.68 -1.45
CA LEU A 53 -17.74 28.74 -1.77
C LEU A 53 -17.44 29.82 -2.82
N ALA A 54 -18.31 29.97 -3.82
CA ALA A 54 -18.24 31.02 -4.82
C ALA A 54 -18.45 32.42 -4.23
N SER A 55 -19.40 32.60 -3.31
CA SER A 55 -19.68 33.89 -2.68
C SER A 55 -18.54 34.35 -1.78
N VAL A 56 -17.97 33.45 -0.99
CA VAL A 56 -16.75 33.71 -0.18
C VAL A 56 -15.58 34.12 -1.07
N SER A 57 -15.53 33.56 -2.30
CA SER A 57 -14.43 33.76 -3.24
C SER A 57 -14.65 34.90 -4.23
N LYS A 58 -15.67 35.74 -4.02
CA LYS A 58 -16.04 36.82 -4.95
C LYS A 58 -14.97 37.91 -4.96
N SER A 59 -13.98 37.76 -5.83
CA SER A 59 -12.86 38.70 -5.97
C SER A 59 -12.38 38.78 -7.42
N ASN A 60 -12.26 40.00 -7.94
CA ASN A 60 -11.71 40.25 -9.28
C ASN A 60 -10.20 39.95 -9.37
N LYS A 61 -9.51 39.78 -8.22
CA LYS A 61 -8.07 39.52 -8.15
C LYS A 61 -7.74 38.03 -8.16
N VAL A 62 -8.65 37.17 -7.71
CA VAL A 62 -8.40 35.73 -7.56
C VAL A 62 -9.10 34.95 -8.67
N LYS A 63 -8.37 34.68 -9.76
CA LYS A 63 -8.92 33.99 -10.94
C LYS A 63 -9.23 32.50 -10.71
N LYS A 64 -8.51 31.85 -9.77
CA LYS A 64 -8.59 30.40 -9.53
C LYS A 64 -8.75 30.09 -8.02
N PRO A 65 -9.92 30.43 -7.44
CA PRO A 65 -10.11 30.36 -6.01
C PRO A 65 -10.22 28.92 -5.49
N GLN A 66 -10.58 27.93 -6.30
CA GLN A 66 -10.78 26.57 -5.79
C GLN A 66 -9.45 25.91 -5.37
N PHE A 67 -9.34 25.57 -4.09
CA PHE A 67 -8.39 24.58 -3.60
C PHE A 67 -9.02 23.18 -3.72
N HIS A 68 -8.29 22.23 -4.31
CA HIS A 68 -8.73 20.84 -4.43
C HIS A 68 -7.55 19.91 -4.29
N ALA A 69 -7.61 19.04 -3.29
CA ALA A 69 -6.60 18.03 -3.01
C ALA A 69 -7.23 16.63 -2.98
N ALA A 70 -6.43 15.61 -3.27
CA ALA A 70 -6.76 14.23 -2.94
C ALA A 70 -5.65 13.60 -2.11
N ILE A 71 -6.03 12.92 -1.04
CA ILE A 71 -5.12 12.13 -0.21
C ILE A 71 -5.48 10.65 -0.44
N SER A 72 -4.51 9.86 -0.90
CA SER A 72 -4.69 8.45 -1.24
C SER A 72 -3.84 7.57 -0.32
N THR A 73 -4.47 6.56 0.26
CA THR A 73 -3.76 5.48 0.95
C THR A 73 -3.41 4.36 -0.02
N LYS A 74 -2.55 3.43 0.40
CA LYS A 74 -2.23 2.25 -0.39
C LYS A 74 -3.35 1.23 -0.20
N PHE A 75 -3.96 0.78 -1.29
CA PHE A 75 -5.11 -0.10 -1.29
C PHE A 75 -6.18 0.38 -0.30
N ARG A 76 -6.54 -0.47 0.67
CA ARG A 76 -7.51 -0.17 1.72
C ARG A 76 -6.85 -0.04 3.10
N GLU A 77 -5.55 0.32 3.15
CA GLU A 77 -4.80 0.39 4.41
C GLU A 77 -5.38 1.41 5.42
N HIS A 78 -6.22 2.34 5.00
CA HIS A 78 -6.90 3.28 5.89
C HIS A 78 -8.41 3.31 5.60
N SER A 79 -9.21 3.37 6.66
CA SER A 79 -10.67 3.49 6.60
C SER A 79 -11.11 4.88 6.12
N LYS A 80 -12.41 5.04 5.87
CA LYS A 80 -12.97 6.36 5.50
C LYS A 80 -12.87 7.35 6.67
N GLU A 81 -13.04 6.89 7.91
CA GLU A 81 -12.95 7.68 9.14
C GLU A 81 -11.50 8.12 9.40
N GLU A 82 -10.53 7.21 9.21
CA GLU A 82 -9.11 7.56 9.33
C GLU A 82 -8.70 8.60 8.28
N LEU A 83 -9.17 8.45 7.04
CA LEU A 83 -8.91 9.42 5.97
C LEU A 83 -9.60 10.76 6.23
N ALA A 84 -10.80 10.78 6.81
CA ALA A 84 -11.50 11.99 7.22
C ALA A 84 -10.69 12.76 8.27
N LYS A 85 -10.23 12.07 9.31
CA LYS A 85 -9.37 12.65 10.35
C LYS A 85 -8.06 13.22 9.77
N ILE A 86 -7.43 12.49 8.85
CA ILE A 86 -6.24 12.97 8.14
C ILE A 86 -6.54 14.22 7.31
N ALA A 87 -7.69 14.27 6.64
CA ALA A 87 -8.09 15.41 5.82
C ALA A 87 -8.28 16.69 6.64
N GLU A 88 -8.88 16.59 7.82
CA GLU A 88 -9.05 17.73 8.74
C GLU A 88 -7.70 18.27 9.21
N GLU A 89 -6.85 17.41 9.80
CA GLU A 89 -5.51 17.77 10.26
C GLU A 89 -4.63 18.31 9.13
N PHE A 90 -4.80 17.78 7.92
CA PHE A 90 -4.12 18.26 6.72
C PHE A 90 -4.54 19.68 6.35
N MET A 91 -5.83 20.03 6.47
CA MET A 91 -6.31 21.38 6.20
C MET A 91 -5.75 22.39 7.19
N ASP A 92 -5.66 22.02 8.47
CA ASP A 92 -5.05 22.84 9.51
C ASP A 92 -3.57 23.09 9.22
N GLU A 93 -2.78 22.05 8.95
CA GLU A 93 -1.35 22.18 8.60
C GLU A 93 -1.10 22.93 7.29
N MET A 94 -2.06 22.89 6.36
CA MET A 94 -1.99 23.66 5.11
C MET A 94 -2.32 25.14 5.31
N GLY A 95 -2.87 25.54 6.46
CA GLY A 95 -3.35 26.90 6.73
C GLY A 95 -4.70 27.21 6.11
N TYR A 96 -5.47 26.17 5.73
CA TYR A 96 -6.83 26.28 5.22
C TYR A 96 -7.88 25.81 6.24
N GLY A 97 -7.46 25.42 7.45
CA GLY A 97 -8.31 24.85 8.50
C GLY A 97 -9.51 25.69 8.88
N GLU A 98 -9.41 27.02 8.79
CA GLU A 98 -10.51 27.97 9.08
C GLU A 98 -11.43 28.24 7.89
N GLN A 99 -11.05 27.83 6.68
CA GLN A 99 -11.85 28.05 5.48
C GLN A 99 -13.00 27.03 5.40
N PRO A 100 -14.12 27.37 4.75
CA PRO A 100 -15.14 26.38 4.43
C PRO A 100 -14.56 25.27 3.57
N PHE A 101 -14.77 24.02 3.96
CA PHE A 101 -14.33 22.87 3.17
C PHE A 101 -15.20 21.64 3.37
N ILE A 102 -15.23 20.84 2.31
CA ILE A 102 -15.80 19.49 2.34
C ILE A 102 -14.72 18.45 2.07
N ALA A 103 -14.83 17.29 2.70
CA ALA A 103 -14.00 16.13 2.42
C ALA A 103 -14.89 14.94 2.05
N VAL A 104 -14.68 14.37 0.86
CA VAL A 104 -15.51 13.30 0.29
C VAL A 104 -14.64 12.06 0.05
N PHE A 105 -14.97 10.98 0.73
CA PHE A 105 -14.29 9.70 0.59
C PHE A 105 -14.70 9.02 -0.72
N HIS A 106 -13.75 8.45 -1.45
CA HIS A 106 -13.97 7.69 -2.68
C HIS A 106 -13.35 6.29 -2.57
N LYS A 107 -14.07 5.29 -3.11
CA LYS A 107 -13.66 3.87 -3.15
C LYS A 107 -13.65 3.25 -4.55
N ASP A 108 -13.75 4.08 -5.59
CA ASP A 108 -13.90 3.67 -6.99
C ASP A 108 -12.60 3.23 -7.69
N THR A 109 -11.44 3.44 -7.06
CA THR A 109 -10.17 2.89 -7.51
C THR A 109 -9.69 1.81 -6.54
N GLU A 110 -8.61 1.09 -6.86
CA GLU A 110 -7.96 0.15 -5.93
C GLU A 110 -7.57 0.78 -4.60
N ASN A 111 -7.27 2.08 -4.61
CA ASN A 111 -6.90 2.84 -3.43
C ASN A 111 -8.11 3.59 -2.86
N ASN A 112 -8.30 3.47 -1.55
CA ASN A 112 -9.10 4.41 -0.79
C ASN A 112 -8.45 5.80 -0.88
N HIS A 113 -9.26 6.81 -1.14
CA HIS A 113 -8.79 8.19 -1.20
C HIS A 113 -9.90 9.14 -0.78
N ILE A 114 -9.50 10.33 -0.35
CA ILE A 114 -10.42 11.40 0.07
C ILE A 114 -10.11 12.67 -0.71
N HIS A 115 -11.15 13.29 -1.28
CA HIS A 115 -11.04 14.57 -1.98
C HIS A 115 -11.47 15.70 -1.06
N ILE A 116 -10.64 16.72 -0.97
CA ILE A 116 -10.87 17.91 -0.14
C ILE A 116 -11.08 19.10 -1.07
N VAL A 117 -12.21 19.79 -0.95
CA VAL A 117 -12.52 20.99 -1.74
C VAL A 117 -12.72 22.17 -0.80
N SER A 118 -12.00 23.25 -1.05
CA SER A 118 -12.06 24.50 -0.28
C SER A 118 -11.73 25.70 -1.17
N THR A 119 -11.55 26.88 -0.57
CA THR A 119 -11.19 28.11 -1.27
C THR A 119 -9.82 28.65 -0.83
N ARG A 120 -9.10 29.27 -1.78
CA ARG A 120 -7.87 30.06 -1.58
C ARG A 120 -8.14 31.49 -1.16
N VAL A 121 -9.37 31.81 -0.77
CA VAL A 121 -9.77 33.13 -0.31
C VAL A 121 -10.17 33.01 1.15
N ASP A 122 -9.58 33.83 1.99
CA ASP A 122 -9.89 33.88 3.41
C ASP A 122 -11.31 34.40 3.63
N LYS A 123 -12.16 33.61 4.28
CA LYS A 123 -13.59 33.91 4.46
C LYS A 123 -13.86 35.18 5.29
N SER A 124 -12.94 35.55 6.18
CA SER A 124 -13.11 36.69 7.08
C SER A 124 -12.62 38.00 6.45
N THR A 125 -11.53 37.95 5.71
CA THR A 125 -10.85 39.13 5.15
C THR A 125 -11.07 39.33 3.65
N GLY A 126 -11.54 38.30 2.93
CA GLY A 126 -11.67 38.28 1.47
C GLY A 126 -10.32 38.29 0.73
N LYS A 127 -9.20 38.14 1.44
CA LYS A 127 -7.85 38.17 0.86
C LYS A 127 -7.43 36.80 0.37
N LYS A 128 -6.56 36.76 -0.65
CA LYS A 128 -6.00 35.51 -1.15
C LYS A 128 -5.04 34.90 -0.12
N LEU A 129 -5.21 33.62 0.18
CA LEU A 129 -4.25 32.83 0.94
C LEU A 129 -2.98 32.57 0.13
N ASN A 130 -1.85 32.38 0.82
CA ASN A 130 -0.56 32.15 0.18
C ASN A 130 -0.47 30.74 -0.42
N ASP A 131 -0.66 30.65 -1.74
CA ASP A 131 -0.59 29.43 -2.54
C ASP A 131 0.78 29.19 -3.20
N SER A 132 1.81 29.96 -2.85
CA SER A 132 3.17 29.71 -3.35
C SER A 132 3.66 28.35 -2.88
N PHE A 133 4.22 27.57 -3.80
CA PHE A 133 4.72 26.21 -3.57
C PHE A 133 3.69 25.26 -2.91
N GLU A 134 2.39 25.42 -3.19
CA GLU A 134 1.30 24.64 -2.57
C GLU A 134 1.50 23.12 -2.68
N LYS A 135 2.10 22.64 -3.78
CA LYS A 135 2.48 21.22 -3.93
C LYS A 135 3.48 20.78 -2.85
N LEU A 136 4.54 21.56 -2.61
CA LEU A 136 5.54 21.24 -1.60
C LEU A 136 4.99 21.39 -0.18
N LYS A 137 4.21 22.46 0.06
CA LYS A 137 3.48 22.67 1.32
C LYS A 137 2.58 21.47 1.63
N SER A 138 1.87 20.94 0.64
CA SER A 138 1.01 19.76 0.81
C SER A 138 1.78 18.51 1.23
N GLN A 139 2.96 18.26 0.63
CA GLN A 139 3.78 17.12 1.06
C GLN A 139 4.27 17.29 2.50
N LYS A 140 4.70 18.52 2.87
CA LYS A 140 5.14 18.83 4.23
C LYS A 140 4.01 18.71 5.26
N ALA A 141 2.83 19.26 4.94
CA ALA A 141 1.64 19.15 5.77
C ALA A 141 1.27 17.68 6.00
N LEU A 142 1.19 16.88 4.93
CA LEU A 142 0.91 15.45 5.07
C LEU A 142 1.98 14.73 5.91
N SER A 143 3.27 15.04 5.73
CA SER A 143 4.36 14.44 6.52
C SER A 143 4.16 14.69 8.02
N LYS A 144 3.85 15.93 8.42
CA LYS A 144 3.54 16.29 9.80
C LYS A 144 2.28 15.62 10.35
N VAL A 145 1.21 15.54 9.56
CA VAL A 145 -0.02 14.84 9.97
C VAL A 145 0.26 13.37 10.23
N MET A 146 1.06 12.72 9.39
CA MET A 146 1.45 11.33 9.60
C MET A 146 2.32 11.14 10.85
N ASP A 147 3.17 12.11 11.18
CA ASP A 147 3.93 12.10 12.44
C ASP A 147 2.99 12.27 13.66
N LYS A 148 2.13 13.29 13.64
CA LYS A 148 1.17 13.58 14.72
C LYS A 148 0.23 12.41 15.02
N LEU A 149 -0.32 11.78 13.97
CA LEU A 149 -1.35 10.74 14.13
C LEU A 149 -0.78 9.34 14.33
N TYR A 150 0.39 9.04 13.77
CA TYR A 150 0.92 7.67 13.70
C TYR A 150 2.38 7.55 14.17
N GLY A 151 3.03 8.63 14.60
CA GLY A 151 4.42 8.64 15.02
C GLY A 151 5.41 8.34 13.89
N VAL A 152 5.01 8.58 12.63
CA VAL A 152 5.85 8.33 11.46
C VAL A 152 6.78 9.53 11.24
N ASN A 153 7.80 9.63 12.08
CA ASN A 153 8.79 10.70 12.01
C ASN A 153 9.88 10.38 10.98
N ALA A 154 9.93 11.19 9.91
CA ALA A 154 10.88 11.01 8.81
C ALA A 154 12.33 11.24 9.26
N GLU A 155 12.57 12.23 10.11
CA GLU A 155 13.91 12.56 10.60
C GLU A 155 14.49 11.45 11.48
N GLN A 156 13.71 10.93 12.44
CA GLN A 156 14.13 9.78 13.26
C GLN A 156 14.41 8.53 12.42
N GLN A 157 13.66 8.33 11.34
CA GLN A 157 13.93 7.25 10.40
C GLN A 157 15.26 7.48 9.68
N ILE A 158 15.53 8.69 9.23
CA ILE A 158 16.81 9.06 8.59
C ILE A 158 17.97 8.84 9.56
N ASP A 159 17.86 9.28 10.82
CA ASP A 159 18.91 9.09 11.83
C ASP A 159 19.23 7.61 12.05
N LYS A 160 18.21 6.76 12.10
CA LYS A 160 18.40 5.30 12.17
C LYS A 160 19.16 4.76 10.97
N LEU A 161 18.92 5.29 9.76
CA LEU A 161 19.59 4.86 8.53
C LEU A 161 21.02 5.39 8.43
N LEU A 162 21.28 6.62 8.89
CA LEU A 162 22.62 7.20 8.96
C LEU A 162 23.53 6.44 9.94
N ASN A 163 22.95 5.83 10.97
CA ASN A 163 23.67 4.96 11.91
C ASN A 163 24.02 3.56 11.33
N TYR A 164 23.62 3.25 10.09
CA TYR A 164 24.05 2.00 9.47
C TYR A 164 25.53 2.05 9.10
N GLN A 165 26.16 0.88 9.10
CA GLN A 165 27.49 0.68 8.56
C GLN A 165 27.41 0.53 7.04
N TYR A 166 27.95 1.50 6.31
CA TYR A 166 28.11 1.48 4.86
C TYR A 166 29.50 1.97 4.48
N GLY A 167 30.06 1.42 3.40
CA GLY A 167 31.41 1.72 2.93
C GLY A 167 31.49 2.77 1.83
N SER A 168 30.37 3.32 1.36
CA SER A 168 30.36 4.36 0.32
C SER A 168 29.05 5.15 0.27
N LEU A 169 29.11 6.34 -0.34
CA LEU A 169 27.93 7.18 -0.60
C LEU A 169 26.86 6.43 -1.41
N LYS A 170 27.27 5.59 -2.38
CA LYS A 170 26.33 4.78 -3.18
C LYS A 170 25.56 3.76 -2.35
N GLN A 171 26.17 3.22 -1.31
CA GLN A 171 25.47 2.30 -0.39
C GLN A 171 24.50 3.04 0.52
N LEU A 172 24.87 4.23 1.00
CA LEU A 172 23.96 5.10 1.75
C LEU A 172 22.77 5.53 0.89
N ASP A 173 23.02 5.99 -0.33
CA ASP A 173 21.98 6.38 -1.27
C ASP A 173 21.00 5.22 -1.54
N LEU A 174 21.52 4.02 -1.81
CA LEU A 174 20.70 2.82 -1.96
C LEU A 174 19.87 2.50 -0.70
N LEU A 175 20.45 2.64 0.49
CA LEU A 175 19.74 2.41 1.75
C LEU A 175 18.61 3.44 1.94
N LEU A 176 18.86 4.71 1.63
CA LEU A 176 17.87 5.80 1.67
C LEU A 176 16.76 5.58 0.64
N GLU A 177 17.10 5.27 -0.61
CA GLU A 177 16.14 4.96 -1.69
C GLU A 177 15.25 3.78 -1.32
N ARG A 178 15.83 2.72 -0.73
CA ARG A 178 15.06 1.56 -0.28
C ARG A 178 14.03 1.91 0.80
N ASN A 179 14.27 3.01 1.52
CA ASN A 179 13.37 3.59 2.52
C ASN A 179 12.55 4.79 2.00
N ARG A 180 12.52 5.01 0.67
CA ARG A 180 11.77 6.08 -0.02
C ARG A 180 12.27 7.50 0.25
N PHE A 181 13.53 7.63 0.66
CA PHE A 181 14.23 8.91 0.66
C PHE A 181 15.06 9.06 -0.62
N ARG A 182 15.52 10.27 -0.90
CA ARG A 182 16.50 10.55 -1.95
C ARG A 182 17.61 11.38 -1.37
N LEU A 183 18.84 11.03 -1.70
CA LEU A 183 20.01 11.84 -1.40
C LEU A 183 20.28 12.77 -2.58
N SER A 184 20.50 14.06 -2.33
CA SER A 184 20.98 14.99 -3.33
C SER A 184 22.00 15.94 -2.74
N LYS A 185 22.99 16.37 -3.53
CA LYS A 185 23.85 17.49 -3.12
C LYS A 185 23.02 18.75 -2.98
N ASN A 186 23.27 19.50 -1.91
CA ASN A 186 22.67 20.81 -1.70
C ASN A 186 23.14 21.77 -2.82
N LYS A 187 22.28 22.73 -3.17
CA LYS A 187 22.54 23.65 -4.27
C LYS A 187 23.48 24.80 -3.90
N ASP A 188 23.49 25.16 -2.62
CA ASP A 188 24.22 26.32 -2.11
C ASP A 188 25.58 25.90 -1.53
N ASP A 189 25.70 24.68 -0.99
CA ASP A 189 26.95 24.11 -0.48
C ASP A 189 27.15 22.66 -0.95
N GLU A 190 28.16 22.41 -1.79
CA GLU A 190 28.47 21.08 -2.33
C GLU A 190 28.92 20.06 -1.25
N LYS A 191 29.31 20.53 -0.06
CA LYS A 191 29.67 19.68 1.09
C LYS A 191 28.47 19.25 1.92
N VAL A 192 27.27 19.74 1.58
CA VAL A 192 26.02 19.38 2.24
C VAL A 192 25.22 18.47 1.32
N PHE A 193 24.64 17.42 1.91
CA PHE A 193 23.69 16.53 1.26
C PHE A 193 22.31 16.71 1.88
N ASP A 194 21.34 17.00 1.04
CA ASP A 194 19.93 17.03 1.41
C ASP A 194 19.32 15.63 1.26
N ILE A 195 18.58 15.20 2.27
CA ILE A 195 17.80 13.96 2.28
C ILE A 195 16.34 14.35 2.14
N LEU A 196 15.74 13.98 1.01
CA LEU A 196 14.40 14.41 0.62
C LEU A 196 13.40 13.27 0.64
N LYS A 197 12.16 13.60 0.96
CA LYS A 197 10.98 12.75 0.78
C LYS A 197 9.93 13.51 0.01
N ASN A 198 9.51 12.96 -1.13
CA ASN A 198 8.55 13.61 -2.05
C ASN A 198 8.91 15.08 -2.44
N GLY A 199 10.21 15.39 -2.46
CA GLY A 199 10.73 16.73 -2.78
C GLY A 199 10.83 17.70 -1.60
N VAL A 200 10.36 17.33 -0.41
CA VAL A 200 10.58 18.06 0.83
C VAL A 200 11.92 17.63 1.41
N ILE A 201 12.75 18.59 1.81
CA ILE A 201 13.98 18.32 2.58
C ILE A 201 13.56 17.95 4.00
N GLU A 202 13.89 16.73 4.41
CA GLU A 202 13.59 16.20 5.75
C GLU A 202 14.80 16.37 6.68
N LYS A 203 16.01 16.27 6.13
CA LYS A 203 17.26 16.48 6.86
C LYS A 203 18.37 16.90 5.90
N SER A 204 19.32 17.70 6.36
CA SER A 204 20.57 17.99 5.64
C SER A 204 21.74 17.53 6.51
N VAL A 205 22.74 16.92 5.88
CA VAL A 205 23.95 16.40 6.55
C VAL A 205 25.18 16.86 5.79
N THR A 206 26.23 17.23 6.52
CA THR A 206 27.53 17.57 5.96
C THR A 206 28.32 16.31 5.62
N GLU A 207 29.25 16.41 4.67
CA GLU A 207 30.12 15.30 4.29
C GLU A 207 30.93 14.74 5.47
N ASN A 208 31.30 15.59 6.42
CA ASN A 208 32.05 15.20 7.63
C ASN A 208 31.25 14.35 8.61
N GLU A 209 29.91 14.45 8.58
CA GLU A 209 29.01 13.64 9.41
C GLU A 209 28.83 12.22 8.83
N LEU A 210 29.26 11.99 7.59
CA LEU A 210 29.13 10.69 6.92
C LEU A 210 30.37 9.82 7.19
N VAL A 211 30.20 8.82 8.06
CA VAL A 211 31.27 7.87 8.39
C VAL A 211 31.20 6.64 7.51
N PHE A 212 32.21 6.44 6.65
CA PHE A 212 32.31 5.25 5.81
C PHE A 212 33.12 4.14 6.50
N THR A 213 32.48 2.98 6.68
CA THR A 213 33.07 1.82 7.35
C THR A 213 33.34 0.69 6.35
N THR A 214 34.52 0.07 6.43
CA THR A 214 34.85 -1.11 5.62
C THR A 214 34.94 -2.35 6.50
N ALA A 215 34.09 -3.33 6.24
CA ALA A 215 34.03 -4.57 7.01
C ALA A 215 35.16 -5.53 6.56
N LYS A 216 36.36 -5.42 7.14
CA LYS A 216 37.42 -6.42 6.97
C LYS A 216 37.23 -7.57 7.96
N ASN A 217 37.29 -8.82 7.48
CA ASN A 217 37.18 -10.05 8.29
C ASN A 217 35.91 -10.19 9.14
N ASP A 218 34.77 -9.73 8.62
CA ASP A 218 33.50 -9.76 9.34
C ASP A 218 32.93 -11.20 9.52
N PRO A 219 32.80 -11.71 10.77
CA PRO A 219 32.15 -13.00 11.04
C PRO A 219 30.69 -13.03 10.57
N ARG A 220 29.99 -11.88 10.57
CA ARG A 220 28.61 -11.77 10.10
C ARG A 220 28.53 -12.03 8.60
N ALA A 221 29.49 -11.59 7.79
CA ALA A 221 29.51 -11.90 6.35
C ALA A 221 29.58 -13.41 6.08
N LYS A 222 30.37 -14.16 6.87
CA LYS A 222 30.40 -15.64 6.81
C LYS A 222 29.06 -16.25 7.21
N GLN A 223 28.40 -15.70 8.22
CA GLN A 223 27.07 -16.13 8.63
C GLN A 223 26.01 -15.84 7.55
N LEU A 224 26.04 -14.66 6.93
CA LEU A 224 25.17 -14.30 5.81
C LEU A 224 25.38 -15.28 4.66
N LYS A 225 26.62 -15.60 4.30
CA LYS A 225 26.93 -16.63 3.30
C LYS A 225 26.25 -17.97 3.64
N ALA A 226 26.38 -18.45 4.88
CA ALA A 226 25.74 -19.70 5.30
C ALA A 226 24.20 -19.65 5.23
N ILE A 227 23.59 -18.52 5.63
CA ILE A 227 22.13 -18.32 5.53
C ILE A 227 21.71 -18.34 4.07
N LEU A 228 22.38 -17.57 3.21
CA LEU A 228 22.06 -17.48 1.79
C LEU A 228 22.17 -18.86 1.11
N SER A 229 23.24 -19.60 1.35
CA SER A 229 23.41 -20.96 0.79
C SER A 229 22.34 -21.93 1.26
N LYS A 230 21.95 -21.90 2.55
CA LYS A 230 20.92 -22.80 3.11
C LYS A 230 19.54 -22.52 2.53
N TYR A 231 19.13 -21.26 2.44
CA TYR A 231 17.78 -20.91 2.02
C TYR A 231 17.61 -20.89 0.49
N LYS A 232 18.70 -20.75 -0.26
CA LYS A 232 18.71 -20.94 -1.72
C LYS A 232 18.19 -22.33 -2.12
N SER A 233 18.47 -23.38 -1.34
CA SER A 233 18.02 -24.75 -1.68
C SER A 233 16.59 -25.05 -1.24
N ILE A 234 15.93 -24.14 -0.51
CA ILE A 234 14.59 -24.34 0.04
C ILE A 234 13.54 -23.51 -0.71
N HIS A 235 13.95 -22.35 -1.25
CA HIS A 235 13.07 -21.43 -1.95
C HIS A 235 13.53 -21.22 -3.40
N SER A 236 12.60 -20.86 -4.28
CA SER A 236 12.95 -20.53 -5.65
C SER A 236 13.86 -19.30 -5.70
N ASN A 237 15.08 -19.49 -6.19
CA ASN A 237 16.06 -18.44 -6.41
C ASN A 237 15.94 -17.81 -7.83
N LYS A 238 14.84 -18.11 -8.54
CA LYS A 238 14.52 -17.53 -9.83
C LYS A 238 14.14 -16.06 -9.67
N VAL A 239 14.73 -15.23 -10.51
CA VAL A 239 14.50 -13.79 -10.58
C VAL A 239 13.71 -13.48 -11.83
N PHE A 240 12.69 -12.64 -11.69
CA PHE A 240 11.88 -12.12 -12.80
C PHE A 240 11.91 -10.59 -12.81
N LYS A 241 11.53 -10.00 -13.95
CA LYS A 241 11.45 -8.56 -14.14
C LYS A 241 10.08 -8.04 -13.73
N VAL A 242 10.06 -6.91 -13.05
CA VAL A 242 8.84 -6.15 -12.78
C VAL A 242 8.92 -4.83 -13.55
N GLU A 243 7.95 -4.60 -14.44
CA GLU A 243 7.92 -3.45 -15.34
C GLU A 243 6.88 -2.44 -14.86
N ASP A 244 7.32 -1.21 -14.54
CA ASP A 244 6.43 -0.11 -14.17
C ASP A 244 6.17 0.81 -15.37
N ARG A 245 4.96 0.66 -15.94
CA ARG A 245 4.44 1.39 -17.10
C ARG A 245 3.52 2.56 -16.76
N ARG A 246 3.28 2.82 -15.47
CA ARG A 246 2.29 3.80 -14.99
C ARG A 246 2.54 5.23 -15.46
N LYS A 247 3.80 5.60 -15.78
CA LYS A 247 4.12 6.92 -16.33
C LYS A 247 3.61 7.12 -17.76
N GLN A 248 3.50 6.03 -18.53
CA GLN A 248 2.92 6.03 -19.88
C GLN A 248 1.39 5.93 -19.83
N GLU A 249 0.85 5.10 -18.94
CA GLU A 249 -0.61 4.93 -18.75
C GLU A 249 -1.29 6.11 -18.04
N GLY A 250 -0.51 7.05 -17.50
CA GLY A 250 -1.05 8.27 -16.92
C GLY A 250 -1.81 9.07 -17.97
N LYS A 251 -2.96 9.66 -17.60
CA LYS A 251 -3.78 10.56 -18.43
C LYS A 251 -3.08 11.90 -18.72
N LEU A 252 -1.84 11.88 -19.17
CA LEU A 252 -1.19 13.06 -19.72
C LEU A 252 -1.71 13.26 -21.16
N PRO A 253 -1.87 14.51 -21.63
CA PRO A 253 -2.14 14.77 -23.03
C PRO A 253 -1.03 14.14 -23.90
N ASP A 254 -1.39 13.58 -25.06
CA ASP A 254 -0.47 12.83 -25.93
C ASP A 254 0.81 13.61 -26.28
N GLU A 255 0.70 14.94 -26.39
CA GLU A 255 1.77 15.89 -26.67
C GLU A 255 2.88 15.93 -25.59
N LYS A 256 2.61 15.43 -24.37
CA LYS A 256 3.58 15.39 -23.25
C LYS A 256 4.20 14.01 -23.03
N HIS A 257 3.83 13.01 -23.83
CA HIS A 257 4.50 11.72 -23.79
C HIS A 257 5.86 11.80 -24.48
N ASN A 258 6.92 11.56 -23.72
CA ASN A 258 8.27 11.44 -24.26
C ASN A 258 8.35 10.16 -25.11
N LYS A 259 8.62 10.29 -26.42
CA LYS A 259 8.73 9.17 -27.36
C LYS A 259 9.87 8.19 -27.02
N ASP A 260 10.89 8.62 -26.29
CA ASP A 260 12.04 7.81 -25.87
C ASP A 260 11.91 7.22 -24.46
N TRP A 261 10.70 7.24 -23.90
CA TRP A 261 10.47 6.77 -22.54
C TRP A 261 10.63 5.24 -22.42
N LYS A 262 11.39 4.81 -21.40
CA LYS A 262 11.56 3.38 -21.05
C LYS A 262 10.88 3.06 -19.72
N PRO A 263 10.27 1.88 -19.57
CA PRO A 263 9.69 1.44 -18.31
C PRO A 263 10.74 1.37 -17.22
N LYS A 264 10.33 1.71 -15.99
CA LYS A 264 11.19 1.49 -14.82
C LYS A 264 11.18 0.00 -14.54
N ILE A 265 12.37 -0.61 -14.56
CA ILE A 265 12.53 -2.05 -14.37
C ILE A 265 13.12 -2.32 -12.99
N GLU A 266 12.47 -3.24 -12.29
CA GLU A 266 12.93 -3.81 -11.02
C GLU A 266 13.07 -5.32 -11.18
N PHE A 267 13.88 -5.95 -10.32
CA PHE A 267 14.10 -7.38 -10.31
C PHE A 267 13.68 -7.93 -8.95
N GLU A 268 12.89 -8.99 -8.95
CA GLU A 268 12.29 -9.56 -7.75
C GLU A 268 12.43 -11.08 -7.75
N SER A 269 12.47 -11.68 -6.56
CA SER A 269 12.50 -13.13 -6.38
C SER A 269 11.83 -13.57 -5.09
N GLN A 270 11.27 -14.79 -5.09
CA GLN A 270 10.71 -15.40 -3.88
C GLN A 270 11.79 -15.54 -2.79
N PHE A 271 13.00 -15.93 -3.17
CA PHE A 271 14.12 -16.06 -2.26
C PHE A 271 14.47 -14.74 -1.55
N GLN A 272 14.56 -13.62 -2.29
CA GLN A 272 14.73 -12.27 -1.71
C GLN A 272 13.61 -11.92 -0.72
N HIS A 273 12.35 -12.21 -1.07
CA HIS A 273 11.21 -11.96 -0.20
C HIS A 273 11.32 -12.72 1.13
N LYS A 274 11.62 -14.03 1.08
CA LYS A 274 11.76 -14.88 2.27
C LYS A 274 12.95 -14.48 3.15
N LEU A 275 14.06 -14.03 2.55
CA LEU A 275 15.21 -13.51 3.31
C LEU A 275 14.84 -12.26 4.12
N ARG A 276 14.10 -11.33 3.51
CA ARG A 276 13.65 -10.12 4.18
C ARG A 276 12.68 -10.42 5.31
N GLU A 277 11.68 -11.26 5.05
CA GLU A 277 10.64 -11.60 6.02
C GLU A 277 11.17 -12.37 7.24
N ASN A 278 12.05 -13.35 7.02
CA ASN A 278 12.49 -14.24 8.10
C ASN A 278 13.77 -13.78 8.80
N PHE A 279 14.64 -13.00 8.13
CA PHE A 279 15.95 -12.64 8.67
C PHE A 279 16.22 -11.14 8.72
N GLY A 280 15.35 -10.30 8.16
CA GLY A 280 15.63 -8.87 7.99
C GLY A 280 16.78 -8.62 7.01
N ILE A 281 17.00 -9.51 6.05
CA ILE A 281 18.04 -9.38 5.02
C ILE A 281 17.38 -8.93 3.72
N ASP A 282 17.64 -7.68 3.30
CA ASP A 282 17.11 -7.13 2.04
C ASP A 282 18.20 -7.22 0.96
N ILE A 283 17.87 -7.87 -0.16
CA ILE A 283 18.74 -7.96 -1.34
C ILE A 283 18.30 -6.85 -2.31
N VAL A 284 19.25 -6.07 -2.83
CA VAL A 284 18.95 -5.03 -3.82
C VAL A 284 19.82 -5.27 -5.06
N PHE A 285 19.18 -5.53 -6.20
CA PHE A 285 19.87 -5.78 -7.46
C PHE A 285 20.36 -4.48 -8.13
N HIS A 286 21.59 -4.52 -8.63
CA HIS A 286 22.19 -3.44 -9.41
C HIS A 286 22.10 -3.75 -10.90
N GLN A 287 21.49 -2.86 -11.66
CA GLN A 287 21.26 -3.01 -13.10
C GLN A 287 21.54 -1.70 -13.83
N LYS A 288 21.73 -1.79 -15.14
CA LYS A 288 21.81 -0.63 -16.04
C LYS A 288 20.82 -0.81 -17.18
N ASP A 289 20.01 0.20 -17.46
CA ASP A 289 19.08 0.27 -18.59
C ASP A 289 18.13 -0.94 -18.74
N GLY A 290 17.70 -1.54 -17.62
CA GLY A 290 16.81 -2.70 -17.61
C GLY A 290 17.48 -4.03 -17.97
N GLN A 291 18.79 -4.03 -18.15
CA GLN A 291 19.57 -5.21 -18.45
C GLN A 291 19.69 -6.13 -17.23
N ARG A 292 20.18 -7.35 -17.47
CA ARG A 292 20.42 -8.34 -16.41
C ARG A 292 21.27 -7.71 -15.29
N PRO A 293 20.91 -7.91 -14.01
CA PRO A 293 21.70 -7.39 -12.90
C PRO A 293 23.14 -7.86 -12.95
N PHE A 294 24.08 -6.93 -12.82
CA PHE A 294 25.52 -7.21 -12.81
C PHE A 294 26.06 -7.38 -11.38
N GLY A 295 25.29 -6.97 -10.37
CA GLY A 295 25.65 -7.06 -8.97
C GLY A 295 24.44 -6.94 -8.06
N TYR A 296 24.67 -7.04 -6.76
CA TYR A 296 23.65 -6.80 -5.74
C TYR A 296 24.29 -6.26 -4.46
N SER A 297 23.49 -5.59 -3.62
CA SER A 297 23.80 -5.25 -2.24
C SER A 297 22.99 -6.11 -1.28
N VAL A 298 23.53 -6.34 -0.09
CA VAL A 298 22.84 -6.99 1.02
C VAL A 298 22.71 -5.99 2.15
N ILE A 299 21.48 -5.62 2.51
CA ILE A 299 21.18 -4.80 3.68
C ILE A 299 20.77 -5.73 4.81
N ASP A 300 21.59 -5.81 5.84
CA ASP A 300 21.28 -6.56 7.05
C ASP A 300 20.66 -5.63 8.09
N HIS A 301 19.33 -5.60 8.16
CA HIS A 301 18.61 -4.75 9.11
C HIS A 301 18.82 -5.15 10.57
N LYS A 302 19.31 -6.38 10.83
CA LYS A 302 19.56 -6.84 12.20
C LYS A 302 20.82 -6.21 12.79
N THR A 303 21.88 -6.08 11.99
CA THR A 303 23.14 -5.46 12.41
C THR A 303 23.26 -4.01 11.98
N GLY A 304 22.39 -3.56 11.08
CA GLY A 304 22.47 -2.22 10.49
C GLY A 304 23.64 -2.11 9.53
N THR A 305 23.91 -3.11 8.69
CA THR A 305 25.11 -3.13 7.82
C THR A 305 24.74 -3.33 6.35
N VAL A 306 25.40 -2.59 5.46
CA VAL A 306 25.23 -2.72 4.00
C VAL A 306 26.48 -3.34 3.38
N TYR A 307 26.33 -4.54 2.83
CA TYR A 307 27.40 -5.28 2.18
C TYR A 307 27.30 -5.20 0.66
N LYS A 308 28.46 -5.23 0.01
CA LYS A 308 28.55 -5.56 -1.42
C LYS A 308 28.35 -7.06 -1.59
N GLY A 309 27.36 -7.45 -2.39
CA GLY A 309 26.93 -8.85 -2.48
C GLY A 309 28.02 -9.81 -2.97
N SER A 310 28.88 -9.37 -3.90
CA SER A 310 29.99 -10.19 -4.42
C SER A 310 30.98 -10.64 -3.35
N ASP A 311 31.07 -9.90 -2.25
CA ASP A 311 32.01 -10.17 -1.17
C ASP A 311 31.46 -11.27 -0.24
N ILE A 312 30.16 -11.59 -0.36
CA ILE A 312 29.49 -12.68 0.35
C ILE A 312 29.41 -13.92 -0.56
N ILE A 313 28.68 -13.82 -1.69
CA ILE A 313 28.50 -14.89 -2.69
C ILE A 313 28.35 -14.25 -4.09
N LYS A 314 28.91 -14.85 -5.14
CA LYS A 314 28.72 -14.35 -6.52
C LYS A 314 27.24 -14.41 -6.94
N ILE A 315 26.77 -13.40 -7.66
CA ILE A 315 25.34 -13.28 -8.00
C ILE A 315 24.77 -14.49 -8.75
N ASN A 316 25.53 -15.05 -9.70
CA ASN A 316 25.13 -16.22 -10.49
C ASN A 316 25.22 -17.55 -9.72
N GLU A 317 25.95 -17.58 -8.60
CA GLU A 317 25.92 -18.71 -7.68
C GLU A 317 24.67 -18.65 -6.78
N LEU A 318 24.02 -17.49 -6.67
CA LEU A 318 22.90 -17.29 -5.77
C LEU A 318 21.55 -17.26 -6.50
N PHE A 319 21.47 -16.60 -7.65
CA PHE A 319 20.22 -16.33 -8.37
C PHE A 319 20.23 -16.88 -9.80
N GLU A 320 19.07 -17.37 -10.25
CA GLU A 320 18.80 -17.75 -11.64
C GLU A 320 17.96 -16.64 -12.30
N PHE A 321 18.52 -15.94 -13.29
CA PHE A 321 17.81 -14.86 -13.96
C PHE A 321 16.99 -15.40 -15.13
N THR A 322 15.67 -15.22 -15.07
CA THR A 322 14.73 -15.68 -16.09
C THR A 322 14.35 -14.55 -17.05
N SER A 323 13.71 -14.89 -18.17
CA SER A 323 13.09 -13.94 -19.10
C SER A 323 11.69 -13.50 -18.68
N GLU A 324 11.17 -14.01 -17.56
CA GLU A 324 9.80 -13.74 -17.11
C GLU A 324 9.63 -12.27 -16.70
N THR A 325 8.45 -11.74 -16.99
CA THR A 325 8.10 -10.34 -16.74
C THR A 325 6.73 -10.25 -16.10
N MET A 326 6.54 -9.33 -15.16
CA MET A 326 5.25 -8.99 -14.56
C MET A 326 5.03 -7.49 -14.55
N GLU A 327 3.81 -7.04 -14.80
CA GLU A 327 3.46 -5.63 -14.65
C GLU A 327 3.49 -5.21 -13.17
N LYS A 328 3.98 -4.00 -12.90
CA LYS A 328 4.14 -3.48 -11.54
C LYS A 328 2.82 -3.45 -10.77
N LYS A 329 1.73 -3.10 -11.44
CA LYS A 329 0.40 -3.04 -10.81
C LYS A 329 -0.05 -4.42 -10.34
N LEU A 330 0.00 -5.42 -11.22
CA LEU A 330 -0.29 -6.80 -10.88
C LEU A 330 0.62 -7.31 -9.75
N PHE A 331 1.93 -7.05 -9.83
CA PHE A 331 2.87 -7.43 -8.79
C PHE A 331 2.54 -6.83 -7.42
N GLU A 332 2.18 -5.54 -7.37
CA GLU A 332 1.80 -4.86 -6.13
C GLU A 332 0.48 -5.42 -5.56
N SER A 333 -0.50 -5.73 -6.41
CA SER A 333 -1.75 -6.39 -6.01
C SER A 333 -1.50 -7.78 -5.46
N LEU A 334 -0.72 -8.63 -6.15
CA LEU A 334 -0.39 -9.99 -5.69
C LEU A 334 0.31 -10.00 -4.33
N LYS A 335 1.16 -9.02 -4.05
CA LYS A 335 1.79 -8.86 -2.73
C LYS A 335 0.84 -8.42 -1.62
N ASP A 336 -0.32 -7.89 -1.97
CA ASP A 336 -1.36 -7.51 -1.02
C ASP A 336 -2.34 -8.66 -0.73
N TYR A 337 -2.38 -9.71 -1.56
CA TYR A 337 -3.15 -10.91 -1.24
C TYR A 337 -2.64 -11.61 0.02
N ASN A 338 -3.56 -12.17 0.80
CA ASN A 338 -3.27 -12.99 1.98
C ASN A 338 -2.97 -14.46 1.60
N ILE A 339 -2.00 -14.66 0.71
CA ILE A 339 -1.57 -15.99 0.24
C ILE A 339 -0.91 -16.73 1.40
N SER A 340 -1.71 -17.53 2.12
CA SER A 340 -1.30 -18.09 3.42
C SER A 340 -0.61 -19.45 3.33
N ASN A 341 -0.82 -20.16 2.22
CA ASN A 341 -0.29 -21.51 1.98
C ASN A 341 -0.28 -21.84 0.48
N GLU A 342 0.30 -22.98 0.11
CA GLU A 342 0.42 -23.42 -1.29
C GLU A 342 -0.96 -23.61 -1.96
N ALA A 343 -1.97 -24.11 -1.25
CA ALA A 343 -3.31 -24.28 -1.83
C ALA A 343 -3.95 -22.93 -2.22
N SER A 344 -3.83 -21.91 -1.37
CA SER A 344 -4.31 -20.56 -1.68
C SER A 344 -3.56 -19.92 -2.85
N LYS A 345 -2.28 -20.26 -3.01
CA LYS A 345 -1.43 -19.79 -4.10
C LYS A 345 -1.82 -20.45 -5.42
N GLU A 346 -2.04 -21.77 -5.42
CA GLU A 346 -2.50 -22.54 -6.58
C GLU A 346 -3.88 -22.06 -7.05
N VAL A 347 -4.82 -21.88 -6.12
CA VAL A 347 -6.16 -21.33 -6.40
C VAL A 347 -6.07 -19.94 -7.03
N LEU A 348 -5.23 -19.06 -6.48
CA LEU A 348 -5.04 -17.71 -7.04
C LEU A 348 -4.38 -17.78 -8.42
N LEU A 349 -3.44 -18.69 -8.63
CA LEU A 349 -2.81 -18.90 -9.94
C LEU A 349 -3.83 -19.36 -10.98
N ASN A 350 -4.72 -20.28 -10.62
CA ASN A 350 -5.80 -20.76 -11.49
C ASN A 350 -6.77 -19.62 -11.84
N TYR A 351 -7.17 -18.81 -10.86
CA TYR A 351 -7.95 -17.60 -11.11
C TYR A 351 -7.29 -16.65 -12.12
N LEU A 352 -5.99 -16.42 -12.00
CA LEU A 352 -5.25 -15.52 -12.89
C LEU A 352 -5.14 -16.07 -14.33
N LYS A 353 -5.09 -17.41 -14.50
CA LYS A 353 -5.16 -18.04 -15.83
C LYS A 353 -6.50 -17.73 -16.52
N ASP A 354 -7.59 -17.75 -15.76
CA ASP A 354 -8.94 -17.49 -16.28
C ASP A 354 -9.19 -16.01 -16.63
N GLN A 355 -8.35 -15.09 -16.16
CA GLN A 355 -8.48 -13.65 -16.47
C GLN A 355 -7.95 -13.25 -17.85
N HIS A 356 -7.59 -14.21 -18.72
CA HIS A 356 -7.05 -13.96 -20.07
C HIS A 356 -5.88 -12.95 -20.10
N LEU A 357 -5.01 -12.99 -19.09
CA LEU A 357 -3.82 -12.14 -19.04
C LEU A 357 -2.87 -12.51 -20.19
N GLU A 358 -2.32 -11.50 -20.88
CA GLU A 358 -1.30 -11.71 -21.93
C GLU A 358 -0.10 -12.50 -21.42
N LYS A 359 0.26 -12.29 -20.14
CA LYS A 359 1.35 -12.99 -19.45
C LYS A 359 0.88 -13.49 -18.10
N ILE A 360 0.57 -14.77 -18.04
CA ILE A 360 0.16 -15.45 -16.81
C ILE A 360 1.37 -15.55 -15.88
N PRO A 361 1.27 -15.05 -14.63
CA PRO A 361 2.33 -15.22 -13.63
C PRO A 361 2.71 -16.69 -13.45
N LYS A 362 3.99 -16.97 -13.22
CA LYS A 362 4.46 -18.31 -12.84
C LYS A 362 4.43 -18.48 -11.33
N ASP A 363 4.41 -19.72 -10.89
CA ASP A 363 4.37 -20.11 -9.48
C ASP A 363 5.37 -19.35 -8.59
N PHE A 364 6.64 -19.29 -9.02
CA PHE A 364 7.71 -18.63 -8.26
C PHE A 364 7.61 -17.09 -8.21
N MET A 365 6.67 -16.50 -8.94
CA MET A 365 6.39 -15.06 -8.96
C MET A 365 5.30 -14.66 -7.95
N LEU A 366 4.61 -15.64 -7.35
CA LEU A 366 3.66 -15.45 -6.27
C LEU A 366 4.34 -15.76 -4.93
N PHE A 367 4.25 -14.82 -3.99
CA PHE A 367 4.89 -14.94 -2.69
C PHE A 367 3.84 -15.20 -1.63
N GLU A 368 4.01 -16.28 -0.86
CA GLU A 368 3.24 -16.45 0.37
C GLU A 368 3.48 -15.26 1.30
N THR A 369 2.42 -14.78 1.93
CA THR A 369 2.45 -13.64 2.84
C THR A 369 1.92 -14.06 4.21
N LYS A 370 2.63 -13.69 5.27
CA LYS A 370 2.09 -13.76 6.64
C LYS A 370 1.12 -12.62 6.96
N LYS A 371 0.97 -11.65 6.04
CA LYS A 371 0.13 -10.47 6.24
C LYS A 371 -1.34 -10.89 6.16
N ARG A 372 -2.06 -10.62 7.24
CA ARG A 372 -3.51 -10.83 7.31
C ARG A 372 -4.23 -9.54 6.97
N LYS A 373 -5.44 -9.67 6.41
CA LYS A 373 -6.35 -8.54 6.28
C LYS A 373 -6.81 -8.10 7.67
N ASP A 374 -6.98 -6.80 7.84
CA ASP A 374 -7.56 -6.24 9.05
C ASP A 374 -9.02 -6.71 9.20
N LYS A 375 -9.59 -6.46 10.38
CA LYS A 375 -10.92 -6.93 10.74
C LYS A 375 -12.01 -6.35 9.85
N GLU A 376 -11.89 -5.09 9.45
CA GLU A 376 -12.88 -4.40 8.63
C GLU A 376 -12.87 -4.93 7.21
N THR A 377 -11.68 -5.07 6.61
CA THR A 377 -11.51 -5.68 5.29
C THR A 377 -12.00 -7.13 5.27
N PHE A 378 -11.68 -7.94 6.29
CA PHE A 378 -12.18 -9.31 6.39
C PHE A 378 -13.71 -9.36 6.47
N LYS A 379 -14.32 -8.48 7.27
CA LYS A 379 -15.78 -8.38 7.38
C LYS A 379 -16.39 -8.01 6.03
N ALA A 380 -15.85 -7.01 5.33
CA ALA A 380 -16.30 -6.59 4.02
C ALA A 380 -16.23 -7.75 3.01
N VAL A 381 -15.09 -8.43 2.91
CA VAL A 381 -14.92 -9.61 2.04
C VAL A 381 -15.99 -10.65 2.31
N ARG A 382 -16.23 -10.97 3.59
CA ARG A 382 -17.21 -11.98 3.95
C ARG A 382 -18.63 -11.57 3.60
N ASP A 383 -19.00 -10.33 3.90
CA ASP A 383 -20.35 -9.81 3.66
C ASP A 383 -20.60 -9.79 2.12
N ASP A 384 -19.62 -9.36 1.33
CA ASP A 384 -19.67 -9.37 -0.14
C ASP A 384 -19.76 -10.81 -0.70
N VAL A 385 -19.00 -11.77 -0.14
CA VAL A 385 -19.08 -13.19 -0.55
C VAL A 385 -20.44 -13.79 -0.19
N LYS A 386 -21.00 -13.50 0.98
CA LYS A 386 -22.35 -13.95 1.36
C LYS A 386 -23.42 -13.37 0.43
N GLU A 387 -23.26 -12.13 -0.02
CA GLU A 387 -24.15 -11.53 -1.01
C GLU A 387 -24.00 -12.17 -2.39
N TYR A 388 -22.76 -12.39 -2.84
CA TYR A 388 -22.46 -13.07 -4.10
C TYR A 388 -23.09 -14.47 -4.15
N LEU A 389 -23.00 -15.25 -3.08
CA LEU A 389 -23.62 -16.58 -3.03
C LEU A 389 -25.15 -16.54 -3.13
N LYS A 390 -25.79 -15.44 -2.70
CA LYS A 390 -27.26 -15.28 -2.76
C LYS A 390 -27.74 -14.78 -4.12
N ARG A 391 -27.02 -13.83 -4.72
CA ARG A 391 -27.47 -13.09 -5.91
C ARG A 391 -26.73 -13.45 -7.19
N GLN A 392 -25.60 -14.15 -7.08
CA GLN A 392 -24.62 -14.38 -8.16
C GLN A 392 -24.25 -13.10 -8.92
N SER A 393 -24.34 -11.95 -8.24
CA SER A 393 -24.07 -10.64 -8.82
C SER A 393 -22.75 -10.11 -8.28
N GLY A 394 -21.82 -9.77 -9.16
CA GLY A 394 -20.56 -9.12 -8.80
C GLY A 394 -19.37 -9.69 -9.57
N ASN A 395 -18.61 -8.80 -10.22
CA ASN A 395 -17.43 -9.18 -11.00
C ASN A 395 -16.16 -9.33 -10.14
N GLU A 396 -16.24 -8.96 -8.85
CA GLU A 396 -15.09 -8.87 -7.96
C GLU A 396 -14.83 -10.17 -7.17
N ILE A 397 -15.79 -11.11 -7.17
CA ILE A 397 -15.72 -12.35 -6.40
C ILE A 397 -15.71 -13.55 -7.34
N ARG A 398 -14.85 -14.54 -7.04
CA ARG A 398 -14.87 -15.87 -7.66
C ARG A 398 -14.77 -16.94 -6.60
N ILE A 399 -15.54 -18.02 -6.80
CA ILE A 399 -15.43 -19.24 -6.00
C ILE A 399 -14.74 -20.30 -6.86
N ILE A 400 -13.64 -20.86 -6.37
CA ILE A 400 -12.84 -21.86 -7.09
C ILE A 400 -12.65 -23.08 -6.20
N LYS A 401 -12.76 -24.27 -6.77
CA LYS A 401 -12.46 -25.53 -6.09
C LYS A 401 -10.97 -25.86 -6.26
N SER A 402 -10.26 -26.09 -5.17
CA SER A 402 -8.86 -26.55 -5.20
C SER A 402 -8.77 -28.00 -5.70
N GLU A 403 -7.56 -28.44 -6.05
CA GLU A 403 -7.29 -29.86 -6.37
C GLU A 403 -7.64 -30.81 -5.22
N SER A 404 -7.50 -30.35 -3.97
CA SER A 404 -7.90 -31.10 -2.77
C SER A 404 -9.43 -31.17 -2.56
N GLY A 405 -10.21 -30.49 -3.39
CA GLY A 405 -11.67 -30.47 -3.35
C GLY A 405 -12.30 -29.43 -2.44
N ALA A 406 -11.51 -28.63 -1.72
CA ALA A 406 -12.00 -27.53 -0.89
C ALA A 406 -12.37 -26.31 -1.75
N TYR A 407 -13.41 -25.59 -1.38
CA TYR A 407 -13.79 -24.35 -2.08
C TYR A 407 -13.10 -23.14 -1.45
N TYR A 408 -12.65 -22.23 -2.30
CA TYR A 408 -11.98 -21.00 -1.95
C TYR A 408 -12.72 -19.81 -2.53
N ALA A 409 -12.80 -18.73 -1.77
CA ALA A 409 -13.26 -17.43 -2.23
C ALA A 409 -12.06 -16.54 -2.59
N ILE A 410 -12.13 -15.90 -3.75
CA ILE A 410 -11.20 -14.87 -4.18
C ILE A 410 -11.96 -13.56 -4.29
N HIS A 411 -11.43 -12.51 -3.67
CA HIS A 411 -11.92 -11.15 -3.82
C HIS A 411 -10.86 -10.29 -4.51
N SER A 412 -11.11 -9.91 -5.76
CA SER A 412 -10.12 -9.26 -6.62
C SER A 412 -9.77 -7.83 -6.19
N LYS A 413 -10.74 -7.08 -5.69
CA LYS A 413 -10.55 -5.69 -5.22
C LYS A 413 -9.99 -5.54 -3.81
N LEU A 414 -10.36 -6.43 -2.89
CA LEU A 414 -9.84 -6.45 -1.51
C LEU A 414 -8.59 -7.33 -1.37
N HIS A 415 -8.14 -7.92 -2.48
CA HIS A 415 -7.03 -8.86 -2.59
C HIS A 415 -7.13 -9.94 -1.51
N TYR A 416 -8.22 -10.69 -1.51
CA TYR A 416 -8.42 -11.80 -0.58
C TYR A 416 -8.42 -13.13 -1.29
N VAL A 417 -7.80 -14.14 -0.67
CA VAL A 417 -7.96 -15.55 -1.02
C VAL A 417 -8.05 -16.37 0.26
N GLY A 418 -9.03 -17.27 0.36
CA GLY A 418 -9.19 -18.12 1.54
C GLY A 418 -10.30 -19.15 1.37
N GLU A 419 -10.26 -20.19 2.20
CA GLU A 419 -11.27 -21.25 2.22
C GLU A 419 -12.65 -20.65 2.49
N LEU A 420 -13.64 -21.06 1.68
CA LEU A 420 -14.98 -20.54 1.72
C LEU A 420 -15.65 -20.83 3.06
N GLU A 421 -15.50 -22.04 3.58
CA GLU A 421 -16.06 -22.48 4.86
C GLU A 421 -15.61 -21.59 6.02
N ASN A 422 -14.31 -21.31 6.13
CA ASN A 422 -13.74 -20.42 7.15
C ASN A 422 -14.27 -18.98 7.04
N LEU A 423 -14.66 -18.56 5.84
CA LEU A 423 -15.17 -17.22 5.60
C LEU A 423 -16.65 -17.10 6.00
N ILE A 424 -17.50 -18.01 5.51
CA ILE A 424 -18.96 -17.87 5.63
C ILE A 424 -19.57 -18.62 6.81
N GLY A 425 -18.87 -19.63 7.34
CA GLY A 425 -19.34 -20.53 8.40
C GLY A 425 -19.84 -21.86 7.87
N GLU A 426 -19.71 -22.91 8.68
CA GLU A 426 -20.11 -24.28 8.35
C GLU A 426 -21.57 -24.37 7.89
N LYS A 427 -22.49 -23.70 8.59
CA LYS A 427 -23.93 -23.71 8.24
C LYS A 427 -24.19 -23.14 6.85
N GLU A 428 -23.64 -21.97 6.54
CA GLU A 428 -23.76 -21.37 5.21
C GLU A 428 -23.00 -22.16 4.14
N TYR A 429 -21.89 -22.81 4.50
CA TYR A 429 -21.13 -23.65 3.59
C TYR A 429 -21.87 -24.94 3.21
N LEU A 430 -22.52 -25.61 4.17
CA LEU A 430 -23.39 -26.76 3.89
C LEU A 430 -24.55 -26.38 2.97
N ARG A 431 -25.14 -25.19 3.15
CA ARG A 431 -26.17 -24.66 2.23
C ARG A 431 -25.64 -24.43 0.82
N PHE A 432 -24.39 -23.98 0.70
CA PHE A 432 -23.72 -23.83 -0.59
C PHE A 432 -23.48 -25.19 -1.28
N LEU A 433 -23.10 -26.23 -0.53
CA LEU A 433 -22.90 -27.58 -1.08
C LEU A 433 -24.20 -28.30 -1.44
N HIS A 434 -25.28 -28.04 -0.70
CA HIS A 434 -26.57 -28.72 -0.83
C HIS A 434 -27.73 -27.71 -1.00
N PRO A 435 -27.84 -27.05 -2.17
CA PRO A 435 -28.88 -26.06 -2.41
C PRO A 435 -30.30 -26.63 -2.40
N GLU A 436 -30.50 -27.89 -2.78
CA GLU A 436 -31.83 -28.50 -2.92
C GLU A 436 -32.46 -29.02 -1.62
N GLN A 437 -31.71 -29.16 -0.52
CA GLN A 437 -32.22 -29.74 0.74
C GLN A 437 -32.86 -28.71 1.70
N ASN A 438 -32.98 -27.44 1.31
CA ASN A 438 -33.28 -26.35 2.25
C ASN A 438 -34.62 -25.60 1.99
N HIS A 439 -35.57 -26.21 1.28
CA HIS A 439 -36.90 -25.60 1.08
C HIS A 439 -37.86 -25.70 2.27
N GLU A 440 -37.47 -26.29 3.41
CA GLU A 440 -38.31 -26.31 4.61
C GLU A 440 -37.64 -25.71 5.86
N SER A 441 -38.34 -24.70 6.40
CA SER A 441 -38.28 -24.13 7.75
C SER A 441 -37.19 -23.07 8.04
N LEU A 442 -37.61 -21.81 8.20
CA LEU A 442 -37.99 -21.25 9.51
C LEU A 442 -38.37 -19.76 9.41
N SER A 443 -39.49 -19.45 10.05
CA SER A 443 -40.05 -18.13 10.33
C SER A 443 -39.09 -17.22 11.08
N GLU A 444 -38.98 -15.97 10.63
CA GLU A 444 -38.24 -14.90 11.29
C GLU A 444 -39.00 -14.40 12.52
N ASN A 445 -38.40 -14.53 13.72
CA ASN A 445 -38.68 -13.65 14.83
C ASN A 445 -37.45 -12.78 15.09
N LYS A 446 -37.61 -11.47 14.84
CA LYS A 446 -36.62 -10.42 15.06
C LYS A 446 -36.46 -10.16 16.55
N ASN A 447 -35.21 -9.96 17.00
CA ASN A 447 -34.92 -9.13 18.17
C ASN A 447 -33.46 -8.63 18.17
N GLU A 448 -33.23 -7.48 18.80
CA GLU A 448 -32.01 -6.67 18.77
C GLU A 448 -30.72 -7.37 19.23
N ASN A 449 -30.82 -8.54 19.90
CA ASN A 449 -29.70 -9.43 20.25
C ASN A 449 -28.92 -9.99 19.04
N LEU A 450 -29.46 -9.92 17.83
CA LEU A 450 -28.78 -10.36 16.60
C LEU A 450 -27.56 -9.51 16.23
N LYS A 451 -27.50 -8.23 16.61
CA LYS A 451 -26.34 -7.37 16.31
C LYS A 451 -25.13 -7.71 17.18
N GLU A 452 -25.33 -7.98 18.46
CA GLU A 452 -24.25 -8.40 19.36
C GLU A 452 -23.82 -9.86 19.11
N LEU A 453 -24.77 -10.74 18.80
CA LEU A 453 -24.48 -12.13 18.42
C LEU A 453 -23.75 -12.19 17.08
N SER A 454 -24.19 -11.42 16.07
CA SER A 454 -23.48 -11.34 14.78
C SER A 454 -22.09 -10.72 14.97
N LYS A 455 -21.92 -9.66 15.77
CA LYS A 455 -20.60 -9.11 16.09
C LYS A 455 -19.70 -10.15 16.76
N SER A 456 -20.23 -10.93 17.70
CA SER A 456 -19.50 -12.01 18.39
C SER A 456 -19.12 -13.15 17.46
N ILE A 457 -20.01 -13.55 16.54
CA ILE A 457 -19.73 -14.54 15.48
C ILE A 457 -18.68 -14.00 14.52
N ASN A 458 -18.74 -12.72 14.14
CA ASN A 458 -17.74 -12.09 13.28
C ASN A 458 -16.35 -12.12 13.94
N ASP A 459 -16.30 -11.85 15.25
CA ASP A 459 -15.08 -11.85 16.02
C ASP A 459 -14.52 -13.26 16.17
N LEU A 460 -15.38 -14.25 16.40
CA LEU A 460 -15.02 -15.66 16.46
C LEU A 460 -14.51 -16.18 15.10
N MET A 461 -15.17 -15.84 14.01
CA MET A 461 -14.75 -16.24 12.65
C MET A 461 -13.44 -15.56 12.25
N TYR A 462 -13.27 -14.28 12.58
CA TYR A 462 -11.99 -13.60 12.42
C TYR A 462 -10.90 -14.21 13.30
N GLN A 463 -11.24 -14.79 14.46
CA GLN A 463 -10.29 -15.55 15.27
C GLN A 463 -9.99 -16.93 14.69
N PHE A 464 -10.96 -17.64 14.12
CA PHE A 464 -10.73 -18.92 13.46
C PHE A 464 -9.90 -18.77 12.18
N SER A 465 -10.06 -17.67 11.45
CA SER A 465 -9.17 -17.31 10.35
C SER A 465 -7.74 -17.00 10.82
N LYS A 466 -7.52 -16.76 12.12
CA LYS A 466 -6.18 -16.69 12.72
C LYS A 466 -5.58 -18.08 12.98
N SER A 467 -6.38 -19.11 13.23
CA SER A 467 -5.93 -20.48 13.50
C SER A 467 -5.79 -21.35 12.25
N SER A 468 -6.52 -21.06 11.16
CA SER A 468 -6.43 -21.79 9.90
C SER A 468 -5.25 -21.40 9.00
N GLY A 469 -4.45 -20.39 9.40
CA GLY A 469 -3.10 -20.20 8.88
C GLY A 469 -2.24 -21.36 9.34
N GLY A 470 -2.22 -22.42 8.53
CA GLY A 470 -1.75 -23.75 8.87
C GLY A 470 -0.47 -23.75 9.70
N SER A 471 -0.41 -24.71 10.61
CA SER A 471 0.79 -25.18 11.29
C SER A 471 1.79 -25.79 10.29
N GLY A 472 2.14 -25.07 9.24
CA GLY A 472 3.33 -25.32 8.44
C GLY A 472 4.50 -25.15 9.39
N LYS A 473 4.88 -26.23 10.06
CA LYS A 473 6.07 -26.30 10.89
C LYS A 473 7.22 -25.88 9.97
N ASP A 474 7.65 -24.64 10.11
CA ASP A 474 8.86 -24.13 9.50
C ASP A 474 9.97 -25.13 9.86
N PRO A 475 10.67 -25.72 8.87
CA PRO A 475 11.80 -26.60 9.14
C PRO A 475 12.80 -25.95 10.11
N ALA A 476 12.98 -24.63 10.05
CA ALA A 476 13.81 -23.85 10.97
C ALA A 476 13.22 -23.74 12.37
N GLU A 477 11.88 -23.67 12.52
CA GLU A 477 11.21 -23.70 13.83
C GLU A 477 11.28 -25.10 14.46
N SER A 478 11.20 -26.16 13.64
CA SER A 478 11.41 -27.55 14.08
C SER A 478 12.85 -27.79 14.55
N GLU A 479 13.82 -27.19 13.86
CA GLU A 479 15.25 -27.27 14.16
C GLU A 479 15.60 -26.45 15.42
N ASN A 480 14.96 -25.29 15.60
CA ASN A 480 15.05 -24.48 16.82
C ASN A 480 14.40 -25.16 18.03
N LYS A 481 13.27 -25.87 17.86
CA LYS A 481 12.68 -26.73 18.90
C LYS A 481 13.59 -27.90 19.28
N LYS A 482 14.24 -28.55 18.30
CA LYS A 482 15.24 -29.60 18.54
C LYS A 482 16.47 -29.06 19.30
N ARG A 483 16.97 -27.87 18.97
CA ARG A 483 18.05 -27.18 19.69
C ARG A 483 17.67 -26.79 21.12
N ARG A 484 16.45 -26.31 21.34
CA ARG A 484 15.93 -26.00 22.69
C ARG A 484 15.78 -27.27 23.56
N LYS A 485 15.40 -28.41 22.99
CA LYS A 485 15.37 -29.70 23.70
C LYS A 485 16.76 -30.25 24.01
N ARG A 486 17.76 -30.02 23.14
CA ARG A 486 19.17 -30.42 23.37
C ARG A 486 19.93 -29.56 24.38
N LYS A 487 19.42 -28.37 24.75
CA LYS A 487 19.99 -27.53 25.82
C LYS A 487 19.38 -27.79 27.21
N LYS A 488 18.34 -28.63 27.29
CA LYS A 488 17.66 -29.03 28.54
C LYS A 488 17.91 -30.50 28.92
N ARG A 489 18.77 -31.19 28.18
CA ARG A 489 19.44 -32.43 28.55
C ARG A 489 20.93 -32.11 28.57
#